data_AF-A0A0D1ZZ92-F1
#
_entry.id   AF-A0A0D1ZZ92-F1
#
_cell.length_a   1.000
_cell.length_b   1.000
_cell.length_c   1.000
_cell.angle_alpha   90.00
_cell.angle_beta   90.00
_cell.angle_gamma   90.00
#
_symmetry.space_group_name_H-M   'P 1'
#
loop_
_entity.id
_entity.type
_entity.pdbx_description
1 polymer ?
#
loop_
_entity_poly.entity_id
_entity_poly.type
_entity_poly.pdbx_seq_one_letter_code
_entity_poly.pdbx_strand_id
1 'polypeptide(L)'
;MGRCTPCQNSNSVCFVLDGCSKCSSCTKKGVKYCDGTFSDEEFDSLTAQRNRLVEAARQKGAELAQLIAAVNKAHSKRERLQREADLLLEKQKQMLVREAESLDALDHVDPPEKASATVFIGMDDKQLEEMFELSPGALLNFEGPISIDRPS
;
A
#
# COMPACT_ATOMS: atom_id res chain seq x y z
N MET A 1 -11.33 49.91 7.07
CA MET A 1 -10.15 50.63 7.60
C MET A 1 -9.88 50.25 9.06
N GLY A 2 -8.81 49.50 9.30
CA GLY A 2 -8.36 49.15 10.66
C GLY A 2 -7.56 50.29 11.30
N ARG A 3 -7.45 50.32 12.64
CA ARG A 3 -6.56 51.25 13.33
C ARG A 3 -5.10 50.79 13.11
N CYS A 4 -4.20 51.73 12.87
CA CYS A 4 -2.77 51.43 12.86
C CYS A 4 -2.32 50.96 14.26
N THR A 5 -1.29 50.11 14.33
CA THR A 5 -0.72 49.59 15.58
C THR A 5 -0.42 50.68 16.60
N PRO A 6 0.20 51.83 16.24
CA PRO A 6 0.41 52.94 17.19
C PRO A 6 -0.89 53.53 17.75
N CYS A 7 -1.94 53.63 16.94
CA CYS A 7 -3.23 54.16 17.38
C CYS A 7 -4.02 53.15 18.19
N GLN A 8 -3.88 51.85 17.89
CA GLN A 8 -4.45 50.77 18.68
C GLN A 8 -3.82 50.73 20.09
N ASN A 9 -2.50 50.80 20.18
CA ASN A 9 -1.77 50.77 21.46
C ASN A 9 -2.02 52.02 22.33
N SER A 10 -2.23 53.18 21.71
CA SER A 10 -2.51 54.44 22.42
C SER A 10 -3.99 54.78 22.52
N ASN A 11 -4.87 53.83 22.14
CA ASN A 11 -6.33 53.98 22.05
C ASN A 11 -6.79 55.32 21.43
N SER A 12 -6.09 55.76 20.39
CA SER A 12 -6.37 57.03 19.71
C SER A 12 -7.17 56.82 18.42
N VAL A 13 -7.91 57.85 18.02
CA VAL A 13 -8.69 57.83 16.77
C VAL A 13 -7.72 57.79 15.59
N CYS A 14 -7.88 56.77 14.74
CA CYS A 14 -7.07 56.52 13.57
C CYS A 14 -7.91 56.73 12.31
N PHE A 15 -7.62 57.80 11.57
CA PHE A 15 -8.14 58.00 10.23
C PHE A 15 -7.02 58.53 9.34
N VAL A 16 -6.97 58.06 8.10
CA VAL A 16 -6.00 58.50 7.09
C VAL A 16 -6.70 59.53 6.21
N LEU A 17 -6.02 60.64 5.94
CA LEU A 17 -6.47 61.63 4.96
C LEU A 17 -5.93 61.25 3.59
N ASP A 18 -6.68 61.50 2.53
CA ASP A 18 -6.22 61.24 1.16
C ASP A 18 -4.88 61.94 0.88
N GLY A 19 -3.97 61.20 0.25
CA GLY A 19 -2.60 61.67 -0.05
C GLY A 19 -1.63 61.65 1.15
N CYS A 20 -2.05 61.23 2.34
CA CYS A 20 -1.16 61.11 3.50
C CYS A 20 -0.67 59.67 3.71
N SER A 21 0.64 59.50 3.86
CA SER A 21 1.27 58.21 4.18
C SER A 21 1.13 57.78 5.65
N LYS A 22 0.53 58.63 6.50
CA LYS A 22 0.33 58.39 7.94
C LYS A 22 -1.08 58.82 8.34
N CYS A 23 -1.67 58.11 9.30
CA CYS A 23 -2.94 58.53 9.89
C CYS A 23 -2.78 59.84 10.69
N SER A 24 -3.88 60.58 10.86
CA SER A 24 -3.88 61.91 11.49
C SER A 24 -3.26 61.91 12.90
N SER A 25 -3.52 60.88 13.71
CA SER A 25 -2.92 60.70 15.03
C SER A 25 -1.41 60.45 14.96
N CYS A 26 -0.94 59.60 14.03
CA CYS A 26 0.50 59.33 13.86
C CYS A 26 1.25 60.55 13.34
N THR A 27 0.64 61.32 12.43
CA THR A 27 1.18 62.60 11.95
C THR A 27 1.32 63.61 13.10
N LYS A 28 0.26 63.80 13.90
CA LYS A 28 0.27 64.72 15.05
C LYS A 28 1.30 64.32 16.12
N LYS A 29 1.45 63.01 16.37
CA LYS A 29 2.37 62.48 17.38
C LYS A 29 3.82 62.35 16.89
N GLY A 30 4.11 62.69 15.62
CA GLY A 30 5.44 62.56 15.04
C GLY A 30 5.95 61.10 15.00
N VAL A 31 5.05 60.12 14.93
CA VAL A 31 5.43 58.70 14.95
C VAL A 31 6.18 58.37 13.66
N LYS A 32 7.34 57.72 13.77
CA LYS A 32 8.18 57.36 12.61
C LYS A 32 7.46 56.38 11.68
N TYR A 33 6.73 55.42 12.23
CA TYR A 33 6.04 54.35 11.50
C TYR A 33 4.52 54.41 11.70
N CYS A 34 3.77 54.22 10.61
CA CYS A 34 2.31 54.11 10.63
C CYS A 34 1.93 53.00 9.64
N ASP A 35 1.42 51.89 10.15
CA ASP A 35 0.89 50.75 9.39
C ASP A 35 -0.61 50.88 9.10
N GLY A 36 -1.16 52.09 9.24
CA GLY A 36 -2.58 52.37 9.02
C GLY A 36 -2.97 52.49 7.55
N THR A 37 -2.02 52.32 6.63
CA THR A 37 -2.25 52.46 5.20
C THR A 37 -2.10 51.10 4.54
N PHE A 38 -3.23 50.53 4.16
CA PHE A 38 -3.36 49.55 3.10
C PHE A 38 -4.40 50.12 2.15
N SER A 39 -4.13 50.09 0.84
CA SER A 39 -5.14 50.55 -0.11
C SER A 39 -6.33 49.59 -0.10
N ASP A 40 -7.53 50.08 -0.41
CA ASP A 40 -8.70 49.21 -0.57
C ASP A 40 -8.44 48.15 -1.65
N GLU A 41 -7.65 48.49 -2.68
CA GLU A 41 -7.22 47.58 -3.75
C GLU A 41 -6.31 46.45 -3.23
N GLU A 42 -5.38 46.74 -2.33
CA GLU A 42 -4.52 45.74 -1.68
C GLU A 42 -5.36 44.80 -0.80
N PHE A 43 -6.30 45.35 -0.05
CA PHE A 43 -7.20 44.58 0.80
C PHE A 43 -8.13 43.66 -0.02
N ASP A 44 -8.70 44.18 -1.10
CA ASP A 44 -9.56 43.43 -2.02
C ASP A 44 -8.77 42.34 -2.75
N SER A 45 -7.54 42.64 -3.18
CA SER A 45 -6.63 41.65 -3.78
C SER A 45 -6.30 40.51 -2.82
N LEU A 46 -5.97 40.82 -1.56
CA LEU A 46 -5.71 39.79 -0.53
C LEU A 46 -6.96 38.96 -0.22
N THR A 47 -8.13 39.61 -0.17
CA THR A 47 -9.42 38.93 0.03
C THR A 47 -9.72 37.97 -1.12
N ALA A 48 -9.49 38.40 -2.36
CA ALA A 48 -9.66 37.57 -3.55
C ALA A 48 -8.70 36.38 -3.57
N GLN A 49 -7.42 36.60 -3.24
CA GLN A 49 -6.42 35.54 -3.14
C GLN A 49 -6.78 34.50 -2.07
N ARG A 50 -7.18 34.97 -0.88
CA ARG A 50 -7.66 34.08 0.20
C ARG A 50 -8.84 33.24 -0.27
N ASN A 51 -9.84 33.86 -0.91
CA ASN A 51 -11.03 33.15 -1.38
C ASN A 51 -10.68 32.09 -2.44
N ARG A 52 -9.74 32.40 -3.36
CA ARG A 52 -9.23 31.43 -4.34
C ARG A 52 -8.56 30.23 -3.67
N LEU A 53 -7.72 30.48 -2.66
CA LEU A 53 -7.05 29.41 -1.91
C LEU A 53 -8.04 28.54 -1.13
N VAL A 54 -9.04 29.15 -0.50
CA VAL A 54 -10.10 28.41 0.20
C VAL A 54 -10.87 27.50 -0.76
N GLU A 55 -11.24 28.03 -1.93
CA GLU A 55 -11.98 27.23 -2.93
C GLU A 55 -11.11 26.11 -3.52
N ALA A 56 -9.83 26.39 -3.80
CA ALA A 56 -8.88 25.38 -4.25
C ALA A 56 -8.70 24.27 -3.19
N ALA A 57 -8.58 24.63 -1.91
CA ALA A 57 -8.49 23.68 -0.81
C ALA A 57 -9.76 22.82 -0.71
N ARG A 58 -10.94 23.41 -0.88
CA ARG A 58 -12.22 22.69 -0.90
C ARG A 58 -12.30 21.69 -2.05
N GLN A 59 -11.89 22.10 -3.25
CA GLN A 59 -11.83 21.20 -4.42
C GLN A 59 -10.89 20.03 -4.18
N LYS A 60 -9.69 20.29 -3.64
CA LYS A 60 -8.73 19.23 -3.29
C LYS A 60 -9.25 18.31 -2.19
N GLY A 61 -10.00 18.84 -1.22
CA GLY A 61 -10.69 18.03 -0.23
C GLY A 61 -11.74 17.08 -0.84
N ALA A 62 -12.49 17.56 -1.83
CA ALA A 62 -13.46 16.73 -2.55
C ALA A 62 -12.79 15.63 -3.40
N GLU A 63 -11.70 15.96 -4.11
CA GLU A 63 -10.89 14.97 -4.84
C GLU A 63 -10.34 13.88 -3.89
N LEU A 64 -9.82 14.29 -2.73
CA LEU A 64 -9.31 13.35 -1.72
C LEU A 64 -10.40 12.40 -1.21
N ALA A 65 -11.60 12.92 -0.94
CA ALA A 65 -12.74 12.10 -0.52
C ALA A 65 -13.12 11.04 -1.58
N GLN A 66 -13.09 11.42 -2.86
CA GLN A 66 -13.35 10.48 -3.96
C GLN A 66 -12.27 9.39 -4.05
N LEU A 67 -11.01 9.77 -3.91
CA LEU A 67 -9.89 8.82 -3.92
C LEU A 67 -9.99 7.84 -2.74
N ILE A 68 -10.31 8.31 -1.54
CA ILE A 68 -10.52 7.44 -0.37
C ILE A 68 -11.64 6.44 -0.63
N ALA A 69 -12.77 6.90 -1.19
CA ALA A 69 -13.87 6.00 -1.54
C ALA A 69 -13.45 4.94 -2.59
N ALA A 70 -12.67 5.33 -3.59
CA ALA A 70 -12.14 4.41 -4.60
C ALA A 70 -11.18 3.38 -4.00
N VAL A 71 -10.27 3.81 -3.12
CA VAL A 71 -9.33 2.92 -2.40
C VAL A 71 -10.09 1.92 -1.54
N ASN A 72 -11.08 2.37 -0.77
CA ASN A 72 -11.89 1.47 0.07
C ASN A 72 -12.65 0.43 -0.76
N LYS A 73 -13.21 0.84 -1.91
CA LYS A 73 -13.88 -0.07 -2.84
C LYS A 73 -12.90 -1.11 -3.41
N ALA A 74 -11.71 -0.68 -3.82
CA ALA A 74 -10.67 -1.57 -4.33
C ALA A 74 -10.17 -2.54 -3.25
N HIS A 75 -9.98 -2.06 -2.02
CA HIS A 75 -9.58 -2.88 -0.88
C HIS A 75 -10.62 -3.97 -0.57
N SER A 76 -11.89 -3.60 -0.46
CA SER A 76 -12.97 -4.56 -0.23
C SER A 76 -13.05 -5.63 -1.33
N LYS A 77 -12.86 -5.23 -2.59
CA LYS A 77 -12.80 -6.17 -3.71
C LYS A 77 -11.61 -7.13 -3.59
N ARG A 78 -10.42 -6.63 -3.21
CA ARG A 78 -9.23 -7.45 -2.97
C ARG A 78 -9.49 -8.48 -1.87
N GLU A 79 -10.04 -8.07 -0.74
CA GLU A 79 -10.35 -8.98 0.38
C GLU A 79 -11.39 -10.04 0.01
N ARG A 80 -12.38 -9.70 -0.81
CA ARG A 80 -13.34 -10.68 -1.32
C ARG A 80 -12.65 -11.71 -2.22
N LEU A 81 -11.83 -11.26 -3.17
CA LEU A 81 -11.10 -12.14 -4.08
C LEU A 81 -10.10 -13.03 -3.32
N GLN A 82 -9.43 -12.50 -2.30
CA GLN A 82 -8.53 -13.29 -1.46
C GLN A 82 -9.29 -14.42 -0.75
N ARG A 83 -10.44 -14.12 -0.14
CA ARG A 83 -11.28 -15.15 0.50
C ARG A 83 -11.77 -16.20 -0.49
N GLU A 84 -12.16 -15.80 -1.70
CA GLU A 84 -12.54 -16.74 -2.76
C GLU A 84 -11.36 -17.65 -3.15
N ALA A 85 -10.14 -17.11 -3.26
CA ALA A 85 -8.95 -17.89 -3.55
C ALA A 85 -8.62 -18.88 -2.42
N ASP A 86 -8.71 -18.45 -1.15
CA ASP A 86 -8.45 -19.31 0.00
C ASP A 86 -9.46 -20.46 0.09
N LEU A 87 -10.74 -20.20 -0.20
CA LEU A 87 -11.78 -21.24 -0.27
C LEU A 87 -11.51 -22.26 -1.38
N LEU A 88 -11.05 -21.80 -2.55
CA LEU A 88 -10.69 -22.70 -3.65
C LEU A 88 -9.48 -23.57 -3.30
N LEU A 89 -8.47 -22.99 -2.66
CA LEU A 89 -7.30 -23.72 -2.17
C LEU A 89 -7.72 -24.81 -1.18
N GLU A 90 -8.60 -24.47 -0.23
CA GLU A 90 -9.09 -25.43 0.75
C GLU A 90 -9.87 -26.57 0.10
N LYS A 91 -10.73 -26.25 -0.88
CA LYS A 91 -11.44 -27.26 -1.67
C LYS A 91 -10.49 -28.15 -2.44
N GLN A 92 -9.41 -27.60 -3.03
CA GLN A 92 -8.38 -28.38 -3.71
C GLN A 92 -7.70 -29.38 -2.76
N LYS A 93 -7.33 -28.94 -1.55
CA LYS A 93 -6.75 -29.83 -0.54
C LYS A 93 -7.69 -30.97 -0.17
N GLN A 94 -8.98 -30.66 0.03
CA GLN A 94 -9.98 -31.69 0.35
C GLN A 94 -10.18 -32.70 -0.79
N MET A 95 -10.10 -32.27 -2.05
CA MET A 95 -10.15 -33.18 -3.19
C MET A 95 -8.93 -34.12 -3.20
N LEU A 96 -7.72 -33.59 -3.00
CA LEU A 96 -6.50 -34.40 -2.94
C LEU A 96 -6.55 -35.43 -1.81
N VAL A 97 -7.04 -35.06 -0.62
CA VAL A 97 -7.21 -36.00 0.50
C VAL A 97 -8.16 -37.13 0.13
N ARG A 98 -9.32 -36.82 -0.46
CA ARG A 98 -10.30 -37.84 -0.87
C ARG A 98 -9.76 -38.75 -1.97
N GLU A 99 -9.00 -38.21 -2.91
CA GLU A 99 -8.36 -39.01 -3.97
C GLU A 99 -7.32 -39.96 -3.36
N ALA A 100 -6.49 -39.48 -2.43
CA ALA A 100 -5.54 -40.33 -1.71
C ALA A 100 -6.25 -41.45 -0.91
N GLU A 101 -7.30 -41.12 -0.15
CA GLU A 101 -8.10 -42.12 0.58
C GLU A 101 -8.75 -43.15 -0.35
N SER A 102 -9.19 -42.72 -1.55
CA SER A 102 -9.76 -43.61 -2.55
C SER A 102 -8.72 -44.55 -3.15
N LEU A 103 -7.49 -44.07 -3.37
CA LEU A 103 -6.36 -44.88 -3.83
C LEU A 103 -5.94 -45.89 -2.76
N ASP A 104 -5.82 -45.47 -1.50
CA ASP A 104 -5.51 -46.37 -0.38
C ASP A 104 -6.56 -47.50 -0.24
N ALA A 105 -7.85 -47.17 -0.45
CA ALA A 105 -8.92 -48.16 -0.42
C ALA A 105 -8.82 -49.18 -1.56
N LEU A 106 -8.36 -48.78 -2.76
CA LEU A 106 -8.13 -49.69 -3.89
C LEU A 106 -6.95 -50.63 -3.63
N ASP A 107 -5.85 -50.11 -3.07
CA ASP A 107 -4.69 -50.92 -2.68
C ASP A 107 -5.04 -51.98 -1.62
N HIS A 108 -6.08 -51.76 -0.81
CA HIS A 108 -6.59 -52.73 0.16
C HIS A 108 -7.53 -53.80 -0.44
N VAL A 109 -8.23 -53.50 -1.54
CA VAL A 109 -9.24 -54.40 -2.16
C VAL A 109 -8.61 -55.29 -3.22
N ASP A 110 -7.63 -54.78 -3.97
CA ASP A 110 -6.90 -55.52 -4.98
C ASP A 110 -5.40 -55.23 -4.79
N PRO A 111 -4.77 -55.83 -3.75
CA PRO A 111 -3.39 -55.54 -3.45
C PRO A 111 -2.56 -55.86 -4.70
N PRO A 112 -1.76 -54.90 -5.20
CA PRO A 112 -0.99 -55.11 -6.42
C PRO A 112 -0.23 -56.43 -6.27
N GLU A 113 -0.36 -57.34 -7.26
CA GLU A 113 0.36 -58.61 -7.29
C GLU A 113 1.85 -58.32 -7.17
N LYS A 114 2.34 -58.31 -5.92
CA LYS A 114 3.67 -57.87 -5.51
C LYS A 114 4.26 -56.93 -6.56
N ALA A 115 4.00 -55.63 -6.45
CA ALA A 115 5.00 -54.70 -6.93
C ALA A 115 6.28 -55.15 -6.24
N SER A 116 7.12 -55.88 -7.00
CA SER A 116 8.43 -56.29 -6.56
C SER A 116 9.09 -54.95 -6.39
N ALA A 117 9.06 -54.45 -5.16
CA ALA A 117 9.96 -53.45 -4.70
C ALA A 117 11.31 -54.13 -4.83
N THR A 118 11.86 -54.12 -6.03
CA THR A 118 13.27 -54.29 -6.28
C THR A 118 13.86 -53.04 -5.68
N VAL A 119 13.95 -53.08 -4.36
CA VAL A 119 14.62 -52.12 -3.55
C VAL A 119 16.08 -52.33 -3.94
N PHE A 120 16.56 -51.48 -4.85
CA PHE A 120 17.94 -51.44 -5.32
C PHE A 120 18.86 -50.89 -4.21
N ILE A 121 18.74 -51.41 -2.99
CA ILE A 121 19.66 -51.11 -1.91
C ILE A 121 20.96 -51.86 -2.21
N GLY A 122 22.01 -51.11 -2.56
CA GLY A 122 23.36 -51.64 -2.75
C GLY A 122 23.78 -51.90 -4.19
N MET A 123 23.00 -51.49 -5.19
CA MET A 123 23.49 -51.45 -6.58
C MET A 123 24.31 -50.17 -6.79
N ASP A 124 25.48 -50.30 -7.40
CA ASP A 124 26.30 -49.16 -7.78
C ASP A 124 25.75 -48.49 -9.06
N ASP A 125 26.13 -47.23 -9.28
CA ASP A 125 25.61 -46.43 -10.40
C ASP A 125 25.89 -47.08 -11.76
N LYS A 126 26.95 -47.88 -11.88
CA LYS A 126 27.27 -48.59 -13.13
C LYS A 126 26.27 -49.70 -13.42
N GLN A 127 25.89 -50.46 -12.40
CA GLN A 127 24.88 -51.52 -12.53
C GLN A 127 23.50 -50.96 -12.89
N LEU A 128 23.16 -49.79 -12.35
CA LEU A 128 21.95 -49.05 -12.72
C LEU A 128 22.01 -48.55 -14.17
N GLU A 129 23.12 -47.98 -14.60
CA GLU A 129 23.30 -47.50 -15.98
C GLU A 129 23.21 -48.65 -16.99
N GLU A 130 23.79 -49.80 -16.70
CA GLU A 130 23.78 -50.96 -17.59
C GLU A 130 22.39 -51.59 -17.73
N MET A 131 21.63 -51.65 -16.63
CA MET A 131 20.27 -52.21 -16.61
C MET A 131 19.26 -51.34 -17.37
N PHE A 132 19.46 -50.02 -17.39
CA PHE A 132 18.59 -49.07 -18.09
C PHE A 132 19.15 -48.62 -19.45
N GLU A 133 20.21 -49.26 -19.95
CA GLU A 133 20.91 -48.92 -21.20
C GLU A 133 21.31 -47.43 -21.29
N LEU A 134 21.65 -46.83 -20.15
CA LEU A 134 22.06 -45.43 -20.05
C LEU A 134 23.50 -45.25 -20.52
N SER A 135 23.81 -44.04 -20.99
CA SER A 135 25.18 -43.67 -21.32
C SER A 135 26.05 -43.63 -20.06
N PRO A 136 27.31 -44.10 -20.12
CA PRO A 136 28.19 -44.10 -18.94
C PRO A 136 28.32 -42.71 -18.32
N GLY A 137 28.02 -42.60 -17.03
CA GLY A 137 28.05 -41.34 -16.27
C GLY A 137 26.79 -40.49 -16.35
N ALA A 138 25.70 -41.00 -16.91
CA ALA A 138 24.40 -40.33 -16.94
C ALA A 138 23.84 -40.06 -15.53
N LEU A 139 24.19 -40.89 -14.54
CA LEU A 139 23.70 -40.76 -13.17
C LEU A 139 24.62 -39.93 -12.25
N LEU A 140 25.81 -39.54 -12.70
CA LEU A 140 26.79 -38.78 -11.88
C LEU A 140 26.31 -37.38 -11.46
N ASN A 141 25.31 -36.81 -12.15
CA ASN A 141 24.72 -35.51 -11.82
C ASN A 141 23.28 -35.62 -11.29
N PHE A 142 22.81 -36.85 -11.03
CA PHE A 142 21.47 -37.07 -10.51
C PHE A 142 21.53 -37.04 -9.00
N GLU A 143 21.14 -35.91 -8.38
CA GLU A 143 20.84 -35.86 -6.95
C GLU A 143 19.59 -36.70 -6.69
N GLY A 144 19.81 -38.00 -6.44
CA GLY A 144 18.80 -38.95 -5.99
C GLY A 144 18.17 -38.53 -4.65
N PRO A 145 17.02 -39.14 -4.29
CA PRO A 145 16.13 -38.62 -3.28
C PRO A 145 16.78 -38.57 -1.89
N ILE A 146 16.37 -37.55 -1.14
CA ILE A 146 16.73 -37.25 0.26
C ILE A 146 16.71 -38.53 1.10
N SER A 147 17.82 -38.82 1.78
CA SER A 147 17.92 -39.87 2.81
C SER A 147 16.82 -39.67 3.85
N ILE A 148 15.85 -40.59 3.88
CA ILE A 148 14.93 -40.71 5.01
C ILE A 148 15.67 -41.50 6.07
N ASP A 149 16.16 -40.80 7.10
CA ASP A 149 16.69 -41.44 8.31
C ASP A 149 15.61 -42.37 8.90
N ARG A 150 16.00 -43.63 9.09
CA ARG A 150 15.15 -44.67 9.68
C ARG A 150 15.20 -44.49 11.21
N PRO A 151 14.07 -44.34 11.91
CA PRO A 151 14.10 -44.29 13.36
C PRO A 151 14.38 -45.68 13.94
N SER A 152 15.23 -45.71 14.97
CA SER A 152 15.59 -46.88 15.79
C SER A 152 14.45 -47.39 16.65
#